data_AF-A0A950YJR6-F1
#
_entry.id   AF-A0A950YJR6-F1
#
_cell.length_a   1.000
_cell.length_b   1.000
_cell.length_c   1.000
_cell.angle_alpha   90.00
_cell.angle_beta   90.00
_cell.angle_gamma   90.00
#
_symmetry.space_group_name_H-M   'P 1'
#
loop_
_entity.id
_entity.type
_entity.pdbx_description
1 polymer ?
#
loop_
_entity_poly.entity_id
_entity_poly.type
_entity_poly.pdbx_seq_one_letter_code
_entity_poly.pdbx_strand_id
1 'polypeptide(L)'
;MAAASAGALPELASVHWRRRVDDRSLRRVGRLWTLSTASHSVPFVIAGLVLGLASPILLPFALLCLAHAWAIPELYAARGARAVKPRRASWGGPERVALGLLGDLVDHRARTLYAGTGLMLERGRLGVWLVGEAGALLVRPGGRRVHCYCVKATEAGLPPSDRVAHLLLALRTDEAGFATVANLAFSGARWRLRRRLAPPSRAALDAAVRSARAL
;
A
#
# COMPACT_ATOMS: atom_id res chain seq x y z
N MET A 1 10.24 31.24 10.95
CA MET A 1 8.95 30.54 10.84
C MET A 1 8.57 30.52 9.36
N ALA A 2 8.86 29.43 8.64
CA ALA A 2 8.52 29.34 7.22
C ALA A 2 6.99 29.21 7.09
N ALA A 3 6.37 30.16 6.38
CA ALA A 3 4.94 30.11 6.09
C ALA A 3 4.62 28.81 5.35
N ALA A 4 3.75 27.97 5.94
CA ALA A 4 3.19 26.83 5.23
C ALA A 4 2.47 27.36 3.98
N SER A 5 2.93 26.99 2.79
CA SER A 5 2.23 27.35 1.56
C SER A 5 0.80 26.82 1.66
N ALA A 6 -0.21 27.66 1.45
CA ALA A 6 -1.60 27.25 1.45
C ALA A 6 -1.77 25.99 0.57
N GLY A 7 -2.08 24.84 1.19
CA GLY A 7 -2.20 23.54 0.52
C GLY A 7 -1.05 22.55 0.71
N ALA A 8 -0.01 22.85 1.50
CA ALA A 8 1.00 21.87 1.90
C ALA A 8 0.66 21.25 3.27
N LEU A 9 0.91 19.95 3.42
CA LEU A 9 0.72 19.26 4.69
C LEU A 9 1.72 19.77 5.75
N PRO A 10 1.26 20.12 6.97
CA PRO A 10 2.16 20.57 8.03
C PRO A 10 3.17 19.49 8.44
N GLU A 11 2.81 18.21 8.31
CA GLU A 11 3.67 17.07 8.61
C GLU A 11 4.93 17.02 7.72
N LEU A 12 4.95 17.72 6.59
CA LEU A 12 6.16 17.83 5.75
C LEU A 12 7.33 18.50 6.48
N ALA A 13 7.06 19.39 7.43
CA ALA A 13 8.11 20.01 8.25
C ALA A 13 8.90 18.96 9.04
N SER A 14 8.22 17.90 9.49
CA SER A 14 8.85 16.79 10.22
C SER A 14 9.73 15.89 9.34
N VAL A 15 9.62 16.01 8.01
CA VAL A 15 10.38 15.22 7.02
C VAL A 15 11.02 16.11 5.95
N HIS A 16 11.45 17.31 6.33
CA HIS A 16 12.01 18.32 5.42
C HIS A 16 13.20 17.84 4.57
N TRP A 17 13.94 16.82 5.03
CA TRP A 17 15.04 16.20 4.27
C TRP A 17 14.58 15.27 3.14
N ARG A 18 13.30 14.85 3.13
CA ARG A 18 12.76 14.00 2.06
C ARG A 18 12.38 14.86 0.87
N ARG A 19 12.92 14.50 -0.30
CA ARG A 19 12.44 15.06 -1.56
C ARG A 19 10.98 14.70 -1.77
N ARG A 20 10.17 15.69 -2.18
CA ARG A 20 8.75 15.52 -2.49
C ARG A 20 8.54 14.43 -3.54
N VAL A 21 7.57 13.56 -3.31
CA VAL A 21 7.22 12.46 -4.20
C VAL A 21 6.55 12.99 -5.47
N ASP A 22 6.96 12.45 -6.61
CA ASP A 22 6.39 12.73 -7.92
C ASP A 22 6.33 11.42 -8.73
N ASP A 23 5.78 11.50 -9.94
CA ASP A 23 5.63 10.31 -10.79
C ASP A 23 6.98 9.66 -11.16
N ARG A 24 8.01 10.48 -11.40
CA ARG A 24 9.35 10.02 -11.78
C ARG A 24 10.01 9.29 -10.60
N SER A 25 9.88 9.83 -9.39
CA SER A 25 10.44 9.25 -8.18
C SER A 25 9.74 7.94 -7.83
N LEU A 26 8.42 7.83 -7.99
CA LEU A 26 7.69 6.57 -7.81
C LEU A 26 8.15 5.49 -8.81
N ARG A 27 8.36 5.85 -10.09
CA ARG A 27 8.92 4.92 -11.08
C ARG A 27 10.32 4.46 -10.71
N ARG A 28 11.19 5.38 -10.30
CA ARG A 28 12.57 5.07 -9.87
C ARG A 28 12.57 4.15 -8.65
N VAL A 29 11.81 4.49 -7.62
CA VAL A 29 11.68 3.68 -6.41
C VAL A 29 11.10 2.30 -6.73
N GLY A 30 10.09 2.22 -7.60
CA GLY A 30 9.54 0.94 -8.06
C GLY A 30 10.57 0.06 -8.77
N ARG A 31 11.45 0.65 -9.61
CA ARG A 31 12.57 -0.07 -10.24
C ARG A 31 13.60 -0.52 -9.22
N LEU A 32 14.00 0.36 -8.29
CA LEU A 32 14.94 0.01 -7.22
C LEU A 32 14.42 -1.12 -6.34
N TRP A 33 13.14 -1.13 -6.00
CA TRP A 33 12.50 -2.24 -5.29
C TRP A 33 12.57 -3.55 -6.08
N THR A 34 12.31 -3.50 -7.39
CA THR A 34 12.41 -4.68 -8.26
C THR A 34 13.85 -5.17 -8.38
N LEU A 35 14.81 -4.27 -8.57
CA LEU A 35 16.23 -4.61 -8.62
C LEU A 35 16.70 -5.22 -7.31
N SER A 36 16.42 -4.58 -6.17
CA SER A 36 16.77 -5.11 -4.86
C SER A 36 16.16 -6.49 -4.62
N THR A 37 14.86 -6.66 -4.91
CA THR A 37 14.21 -7.99 -4.77
C THR A 37 14.85 -9.03 -5.68
N ALA A 38 15.18 -8.68 -6.93
CA ALA A 38 15.85 -9.57 -7.86
C ALA A 38 17.27 -9.93 -7.39
N SER A 39 18.05 -8.97 -6.89
CA SER A 39 19.38 -9.21 -6.33
C SER A 39 19.37 -10.22 -5.17
N HIS A 40 18.29 -10.26 -4.38
CA HIS A 40 18.14 -11.26 -3.34
C HIS A 40 17.64 -12.61 -3.86
N SER A 41 16.69 -12.65 -4.81
CA SER A 41 16.09 -13.90 -5.29
C SER A 41 16.91 -14.65 -6.35
N VAL A 42 17.57 -13.94 -7.28
CA VAL A 42 18.28 -14.54 -8.42
C VAL A 42 19.43 -15.47 -7.99
N PRO A 43 20.27 -15.13 -7.00
CA PRO A 43 21.33 -16.05 -6.55
C PRO A 43 20.79 -17.40 -6.10
N PHE A 44 19.64 -17.44 -5.40
CA PHE A 44 19.01 -18.69 -4.99
C PHE A 44 18.43 -19.48 -6.17
N VAL A 45 17.90 -18.80 -7.20
CA VAL A 45 17.47 -19.49 -8.43
C VAL A 45 18.67 -20.13 -9.13
N ILE A 46 19.76 -19.38 -9.29
CA ILE A 46 20.99 -19.88 -9.92
C ILE A 46 21.53 -21.08 -9.13
N ALA A 47 21.66 -20.96 -7.81
CA ALA A 47 22.11 -22.05 -6.96
C ALA A 47 21.22 -23.30 -7.10
N GLY A 48 19.89 -23.11 -7.09
CA GLY A 48 18.94 -24.22 -7.27
C GLY A 48 19.10 -24.94 -8.61
N LEU A 49 19.26 -24.19 -9.71
CA LEU A 49 19.49 -24.76 -11.03
C LEU A 49 20.82 -25.51 -11.12
N VAL A 50 21.90 -24.91 -10.61
CA VAL A 50 23.24 -25.53 -10.60
C VAL A 50 23.22 -26.84 -9.81
N LEU A 51 22.62 -26.85 -8.61
CA LEU A 51 22.51 -28.07 -7.79
C LEU A 51 21.69 -29.15 -8.50
N GLY A 52 20.55 -28.79 -9.09
CA GLY A 52 19.68 -29.73 -9.79
C GLY A 52 20.31 -30.34 -11.05
N LEU A 53 21.15 -29.57 -11.77
CA LEU A 53 21.88 -30.04 -12.94
C LEU A 53 23.13 -30.86 -12.56
N ALA A 54 23.76 -30.57 -11.41
CA ALA A 54 24.99 -31.22 -11.00
C ALA A 54 24.77 -32.67 -10.54
N SER A 55 23.71 -32.95 -9.76
CA SER A 55 23.43 -34.30 -9.29
C SER A 55 21.99 -34.47 -8.79
N PRO A 56 21.29 -35.58 -9.12
CA PRO A 56 19.95 -35.87 -8.60
C PRO A 56 19.88 -35.94 -7.06
N ILE A 57 20.99 -36.32 -6.39
CA ILE A 57 21.03 -36.40 -4.93
C ILE A 57 20.93 -35.02 -4.27
N LEU A 58 21.25 -33.95 -5.01
CA LEU A 58 21.19 -32.56 -4.55
C LEU A 58 19.82 -31.90 -4.78
N LEU A 59 18.85 -32.61 -5.39
CA LEU A 59 17.51 -32.08 -5.65
C LEU A 59 16.81 -31.51 -4.41
N PRO A 60 16.89 -32.10 -3.19
CA PRO A 60 16.30 -31.49 -2.01
C PRO A 60 16.85 -30.09 -1.71
N PHE A 61 18.16 -29.88 -1.86
CA PHE A 61 18.80 -28.59 -1.67
C PHE A 61 18.44 -27.60 -2.79
N ALA A 62 18.35 -28.09 -4.03
CA ALA A 62 17.87 -27.28 -5.16
C ALA A 62 16.45 -26.74 -4.90
N LEU A 63 15.53 -27.60 -4.44
CA LEU A 63 14.17 -27.22 -4.08
C LEU A 63 14.15 -26.22 -2.93
N LEU A 64 15.00 -26.40 -1.91
CA LEU A 64 15.13 -25.46 -0.80
C LEU A 64 15.60 -24.08 -1.27
N CYS A 65 16.58 -24.00 -2.19
CA CYS A 65 17.02 -22.74 -2.78
C CYS A 65 15.88 -22.06 -3.56
N LEU A 66 15.15 -22.79 -4.41
CA LEU A 66 14.00 -22.25 -5.14
C LEU A 66 12.88 -21.78 -4.21
N ALA A 67 12.64 -22.49 -3.10
CA ALA A 67 11.70 -22.08 -2.07
C ALA A 67 12.12 -20.75 -1.42
N HIS A 68 13.41 -20.55 -1.13
CA HIS A 68 13.93 -19.27 -0.62
C HIS A 68 13.78 -18.14 -1.63
N ALA A 69 14.14 -18.38 -2.90
CA ALA A 69 13.97 -17.42 -3.98
C ALA A 69 12.52 -16.92 -4.08
N TRP A 70 11.55 -17.82 -3.85
CA TRP A 70 10.12 -17.51 -3.82
C TRP A 70 9.67 -16.83 -2.52
N ALA A 71 10.17 -17.25 -1.37
CA ALA A 71 9.76 -16.74 -0.06
C ALA A 71 10.11 -15.25 0.14
N ILE A 72 11.28 -14.80 -0.33
CA ILE A 72 11.74 -13.41 -0.18
C ILE A 72 10.72 -12.37 -0.71
N PRO A 73 10.31 -12.38 -1.99
CA PRO A 73 9.32 -11.42 -2.50
C PRO A 73 7.95 -11.57 -1.83
N GLU A 74 7.62 -12.75 -1.33
CA GLU A 74 6.37 -12.99 -0.61
C GLU A 74 6.37 -12.35 0.78
N LEU A 75 7.49 -12.35 1.50
CA LEU A 75 7.64 -11.68 2.78
C LEU A 75 7.52 -10.16 2.62
N TYR A 76 8.14 -9.58 1.59
CA TYR A 76 7.97 -8.16 1.27
C TYR A 76 6.52 -7.81 0.95
N ALA A 77 5.84 -8.64 0.15
CA ALA A 77 4.42 -8.45 -0.15
C ALA A 77 3.53 -8.59 1.10
N ALA A 78 3.86 -9.52 2.01
CA ALA A 78 3.16 -9.69 3.28
C ALA A 78 3.34 -8.48 4.20
N ARG A 79 4.54 -7.88 4.24
CA ARG A 79 4.79 -6.61 4.94
C ARG A 79 3.94 -5.48 4.36
N GLY A 80 3.85 -5.39 3.03
CA GLY A 80 3.00 -4.41 2.36
C GLY A 80 1.51 -4.61 2.66
N ALA A 81 1.03 -5.85 2.69
CA ALA A 81 -0.35 -6.19 3.02
C ALA A 81 -0.77 -5.73 4.42
N ARG A 82 0.17 -5.65 5.37
CA ARG A 82 -0.11 -5.14 6.74
C ARG A 82 -0.42 -3.64 6.79
N ALA A 83 -0.16 -2.89 5.72
CA ALA A 83 -0.54 -1.48 5.61
C ALA A 83 -2.07 -1.29 5.57
N VAL A 84 -2.80 -2.30 5.10
CA VAL A 84 -4.26 -2.31 5.09
C VAL A 84 -4.77 -3.44 5.97
N LYS A 85 -5.34 -3.07 7.12
CA LYS A 85 -5.92 -4.04 8.05
C LYS A 85 -7.42 -4.15 7.80
N PRO A 86 -8.00 -5.36 7.91
CA PRO A 86 -9.46 -5.50 7.95
C PRO A 86 -10.03 -4.68 9.11
N ARG A 87 -11.19 -4.04 8.89
CA ARG A 87 -11.89 -3.31 9.94
C ARG A 87 -12.26 -4.27 11.08
N ARG A 88 -11.96 -3.89 12.32
CA ARG A 88 -12.44 -4.62 13.51
C ARG A 88 -13.91 -4.30 13.75
N ALA A 89 -14.72 -5.31 14.05
CA ALA A 89 -16.16 -5.17 14.21
C ALA A 89 -16.59 -4.48 15.53
N SER A 90 -15.68 -4.33 16.50
CA SER A 90 -16.03 -4.07 17.91
C SER A 90 -16.10 -2.59 18.33
N TRP A 91 -16.47 -1.67 17.43
CA TRP A 91 -16.56 -0.25 17.78
C TRP A 91 -18.01 0.19 18.01
N GLY A 92 -18.24 0.86 19.15
CA GLY A 92 -19.57 1.27 19.63
C GLY A 92 -20.11 2.55 19.01
N GLY A 93 -20.81 3.36 19.82
CA GLY A 93 -21.46 4.62 19.39
C GLY A 93 -20.57 5.61 18.63
N PRO A 94 -19.34 5.91 19.07
CA PRO A 94 -18.45 6.87 18.39
C PRO A 94 -18.13 6.52 16.93
N GLU A 95 -17.92 5.24 16.62
CA GLU A 95 -17.66 4.80 15.24
C GLU A 95 -18.88 4.96 14.34
N ARG A 96 -20.11 4.88 14.88
CA ARG A 96 -21.32 5.12 14.06
C ARG A 96 -21.40 6.58 13.63
N VAL A 97 -21.07 7.51 14.51
CA VAL A 97 -21.05 8.96 14.21
C VAL A 97 -19.93 9.26 13.21
N ALA A 98 -18.72 8.78 13.48
CA ALA A 98 -17.57 8.92 12.60
C ALA A 98 -17.83 8.35 11.19
N LEU A 99 -18.51 7.20 11.10
CA LEU A 99 -18.90 6.60 9.83
C LEU A 99 -19.94 7.44 9.09
N GLY A 100 -20.85 8.10 9.80
CA GLY A 100 -21.81 9.06 9.23
C GLY A 100 -21.08 10.23 8.58
N LEU A 101 -20.18 10.87 9.33
CA LEU A 101 -19.37 12.00 8.85
C LEU A 101 -18.45 11.63 7.68
N LEU A 102 -17.79 10.46 7.75
CA LEU A 102 -17.01 9.95 6.63
C LEU A 102 -17.92 9.72 5.40
N GLY A 103 -19.15 9.26 5.62
CA GLY A 103 -20.17 9.10 4.60
C GLY A 103 -20.54 10.41 3.88
N ASP A 104 -20.50 11.54 4.58
CA ASP A 104 -20.80 12.86 4.01
C ASP A 104 -19.62 13.41 3.16
N LEU A 105 -18.40 12.94 3.41
CA LEU A 105 -17.20 13.33 2.66
C LEU A 105 -17.02 12.60 1.33
N VAL A 106 -17.83 11.56 1.08
CA VAL A 106 -17.59 10.58 0.01
C VAL A 106 -18.86 10.28 -0.76
N ASP A 107 -18.70 9.83 -2.01
CA ASP A 107 -19.85 9.39 -2.80
C ASP A 107 -20.42 8.05 -2.29
N HIS A 108 -21.63 7.72 -2.75
CA HIS A 108 -22.32 6.50 -2.36
C HIS A 108 -21.53 5.22 -2.70
N ARG A 109 -20.79 5.21 -3.81
CA ARG A 109 -20.03 4.04 -4.26
C ARG A 109 -18.84 3.77 -3.33
N ALA A 110 -18.13 4.83 -2.97
CA ALA A 110 -17.01 4.78 -2.06
C ALA A 110 -17.45 4.40 -0.65
N ARG A 111 -18.61 4.90 -0.20
CA ARG A 111 -19.25 4.48 1.06
C ARG A 111 -19.57 2.98 1.08
N THR A 112 -20.20 2.46 0.03
CA THR A 112 -20.53 1.03 -0.07
C THR A 112 -19.27 0.16 -0.09
N LEU A 113 -18.23 0.60 -0.80
CA LEU A 113 -16.94 -0.10 -0.81
C LEU A 113 -16.29 -0.09 0.59
N TYR A 114 -16.31 1.05 1.28
CA TYR A 114 -15.76 1.18 2.63
C TYR A 114 -16.52 0.30 3.62
N ALA A 115 -17.85 0.28 3.58
CA ALA A 115 -18.68 -0.56 4.46
C ALA A 115 -18.36 -2.06 4.30
N GLY A 116 -18.13 -2.54 3.07
CA GLY A 116 -17.83 -3.94 2.80
C GLY A 116 -16.36 -4.34 3.02
N THR A 117 -15.42 -3.39 2.99
CA THR A 117 -13.98 -3.72 2.94
C THR A 117 -13.11 -3.02 3.99
N GLY A 118 -13.60 -1.97 4.62
CA GLY A 118 -12.84 -1.08 5.49
C GLY A 118 -11.82 -0.20 4.75
N LEU A 119 -11.88 -0.15 3.41
CA LEU A 119 -10.95 0.61 2.57
C LEU A 119 -11.69 1.61 1.69
N MET A 120 -11.23 2.85 1.76
CA MET A 120 -11.78 3.98 1.03
C MET A 120 -11.01 4.15 -0.29
N LEU A 121 -11.72 4.27 -1.41
CA LEU A 121 -11.11 4.46 -2.73
C LEU A 121 -11.10 5.94 -3.09
N GLU A 122 -9.93 6.49 -3.40
CA GLU A 122 -9.77 7.86 -3.85
C GLU A 122 -8.95 7.91 -5.14
N ARG A 123 -9.36 8.74 -6.11
CA ARG A 123 -8.59 8.97 -7.33
C ARG A 123 -7.68 10.18 -7.13
N GLY A 124 -6.39 10.01 -7.39
CA GLY A 124 -5.41 11.08 -7.37
C GLY A 124 -4.64 11.17 -8.67
N ARG A 125 -3.72 12.13 -8.76
CA ARG A 125 -2.84 12.36 -9.92
C ARG A 125 -1.77 11.27 -10.03
N LEU A 126 -1.35 10.67 -8.91
CA LEU A 126 -0.37 9.59 -8.90
C LEU A 126 -1.00 8.21 -9.13
N GLY A 127 -2.34 8.11 -9.18
CA GLY A 127 -3.06 6.87 -9.44
C GLY A 127 -4.29 6.72 -8.55
N VAL A 128 -4.66 5.48 -8.23
CA VAL A 128 -5.83 5.20 -7.37
C VAL A 128 -5.37 4.75 -6.01
N TRP A 129 -5.85 5.42 -4.98
CA TRP A 129 -5.56 5.14 -3.58
C TRP A 129 -6.64 4.26 -2.96
N LEU A 130 -6.20 3.34 -2.12
CA LEU A 130 -7.05 2.66 -1.13
C LEU A 130 -6.55 3.03 0.26
N VAL A 131 -7.33 3.80 0.98
CA VAL A 131 -7.00 4.32 2.31
C VAL A 131 -7.71 3.48 3.36
N GLY A 132 -6.96 2.95 4.32
CA GLY A 132 -7.48 2.28 5.50
C GLY A 132 -6.97 2.94 6.78
N GLU A 133 -7.41 2.44 7.93
CA GLU A 133 -7.11 3.06 9.23
C GLU A 133 -5.61 3.06 9.62
N ALA A 134 -4.79 2.22 8.99
CA ALA A 134 -3.38 2.01 9.34
C ALA A 134 -2.40 2.38 8.21
N GLY A 135 -2.91 2.82 7.06
CA GLY A 135 -2.10 3.04 5.88
C GLY A 135 -2.91 3.10 4.59
N ALA A 136 -2.19 3.16 3.48
CA ALA A 136 -2.79 3.28 2.16
C ALA A 136 -2.07 2.44 1.11
N LEU A 137 -2.79 2.03 0.07
CA LEU A 137 -2.23 1.43 -1.13
C LEU A 137 -2.40 2.41 -2.29
N LEU A 138 -1.33 2.70 -3.01
CA LEU A 138 -1.38 3.39 -4.29
C LEU A 138 -1.28 2.37 -5.43
N VAL A 139 -2.37 2.18 -6.15
CA VAL A 139 -2.43 1.43 -7.41
C VAL A 139 -2.04 2.37 -8.55
N ARG A 140 -0.92 2.09 -9.20
CA ARG A 140 -0.39 2.92 -10.27
C ARG A 140 -1.23 2.80 -11.55
N PRO A 141 -1.21 3.81 -12.44
CA PRO A 141 -1.87 3.73 -13.75
C PRO A 141 -1.57 2.43 -14.48
N GLY A 142 -2.59 1.83 -15.10
CA GLY A 142 -2.54 0.50 -15.72
C GLY A 142 -2.68 -0.69 -14.75
N GLY A 143 -2.69 -0.46 -13.43
CA GLY A 143 -3.10 -1.44 -12.41
C GLY A 143 -2.15 -2.62 -12.19
N ARG A 144 -0.92 -2.57 -12.71
CA ARG A 144 0.07 -3.67 -12.59
C ARG A 144 0.90 -3.61 -11.31
N ARG A 145 1.18 -2.40 -10.82
CA ARG A 145 2.06 -2.13 -9.68
C ARG A 145 1.30 -1.43 -8.55
N VAL A 146 1.63 -1.80 -7.32
CA VAL A 146 1.09 -1.21 -6.10
C VAL A 146 2.22 -0.75 -5.21
N HIS A 147 2.05 0.41 -4.58
CA HIS A 147 2.90 0.93 -3.52
C HIS A 147 2.11 0.89 -2.21
N CYS A 148 2.65 0.28 -1.15
CA CYS A 148 2.01 0.19 0.16
C CYS A 148 2.66 1.17 1.11
N TYR A 149 1.86 2.03 1.71
CA TYR A 149 2.30 3.08 2.63
C TYR A 149 1.76 2.79 4.02
N CYS A 150 2.64 2.73 5.01
CA CYS A 150 2.24 2.78 6.40
C CYS A 150 2.15 4.26 6.80
N VAL A 151 1.02 4.64 7.39
CA VAL A 151 0.86 5.97 7.97
C VAL A 151 0.72 5.81 9.47
N LYS A 152 1.49 6.59 10.23
CA LYS A 152 1.30 6.67 11.67
C LYS A 152 0.02 7.47 11.90
N ALA A 153 -1.05 6.81 12.34
CA ALA A 153 -2.28 7.51 12.71
C ALA A 153 -1.97 8.50 13.85
N THR A 154 -2.52 9.70 13.74
CA THR A 154 -2.28 10.81 14.68
C THR A 154 -2.63 10.42 16.12
N GLU A 155 -3.70 9.64 16.32
CA GLU A 155 -4.12 9.15 17.64
C GLU A 155 -4.76 7.74 17.57
N ALA A 156 -4.26 6.81 18.37
CA ALA A 156 -4.74 5.42 18.39
C ALA A 156 -6.16 5.29 19.00
N GLY A 157 -6.58 6.26 19.80
CA GLY A 157 -7.90 6.31 20.44
C GLY A 157 -9.05 6.73 19.52
N LEU A 158 -8.75 7.31 18.35
CA LEU A 158 -9.79 7.75 17.42
C LEU A 158 -10.55 6.57 16.80
N PRO A 159 -11.85 6.74 16.52
CA PRO A 159 -12.62 5.80 15.72
C PRO A 159 -11.92 5.51 14.38
N PRO A 160 -11.93 4.25 13.90
CA PRO A 160 -11.39 3.89 12.59
C PRO A 160 -11.87 4.79 11.44
N SER A 161 -13.15 5.15 11.42
CA SER A 161 -13.71 6.00 10.36
C SER A 161 -13.14 7.42 10.38
N ASP A 162 -12.92 8.00 11.57
CA ASP A 162 -12.28 9.31 11.71
C ASP A 162 -10.83 9.25 11.22
N ARG A 163 -10.07 8.22 11.59
CA ARG A 163 -8.70 8.04 11.08
C ARG A 163 -8.66 7.99 9.56
N VAL A 164 -9.60 7.28 8.94
CA VAL A 164 -9.70 7.22 7.47
C VAL A 164 -10.09 8.58 6.89
N ALA A 165 -11.01 9.31 7.52
CA ALA A 165 -11.39 10.67 7.11
C ALA A 165 -10.18 11.62 7.15
N HIS A 166 -9.39 11.61 8.23
CA HIS A 166 -8.17 12.40 8.34
C HIS A 166 -7.15 12.06 7.25
N LEU A 167 -6.90 10.78 7.00
CA LEU A 167 -5.98 10.35 5.94
C LEU A 167 -6.49 10.73 4.54
N LEU A 168 -7.80 10.64 4.30
CA LEU A 168 -8.43 11.04 3.05
C LEU A 168 -8.30 12.56 2.82
N LEU A 169 -8.57 13.37 3.84
CA LEU A 169 -8.43 14.82 3.75
C LEU A 169 -6.97 15.25 3.54
N ALA A 170 -6.03 14.58 4.21
CA ALA A 170 -4.61 14.83 3.99
C ALA A 170 -4.19 14.48 2.55
N LEU A 171 -4.67 13.34 2.03
CA LEU A 171 -4.44 12.91 0.66
C LEU A 171 -5.01 13.89 -0.37
N ARG A 172 -6.23 14.39 -0.16
CA ARG A 172 -6.89 15.36 -1.06
C ARG A 172 -6.21 16.73 -1.05
N THR A 173 -5.73 17.17 0.12
CA THR A 173 -5.03 18.45 0.28
C THR A 173 -3.69 18.44 -0.46
N ASP A 174 -2.88 17.40 -0.24
CA ASP A 174 -1.55 17.28 -0.86
C ASP A 174 -1.16 15.82 -1.09
N GLU A 175 -1.56 15.25 -2.22
CA GLU A 175 -1.25 13.85 -2.56
C GLU A 175 0.26 13.56 -2.58
N ALA A 176 1.05 14.49 -3.12
CA ALA A 176 2.50 14.36 -3.20
C ALA A 176 3.12 14.44 -1.80
N GLY A 177 2.64 15.37 -0.97
CA GLY A 177 3.04 15.50 0.43
C GLY A 177 2.69 14.26 1.25
N PHE A 178 1.46 13.74 1.08
CA PHE A 178 0.99 12.53 1.74
C PHE A 178 1.91 11.34 1.45
N ALA A 179 2.25 11.12 0.17
CA ALA A 179 3.17 10.07 -0.24
C ALA A 179 4.61 10.27 0.26
N THR A 180 5.01 11.53 0.55
CA THR A 180 6.35 11.88 1.06
C THR A 180 6.46 11.62 2.56
N VAL A 181 5.43 12.00 3.32
CA VAL A 181 5.34 11.80 4.78
C VAL A 181 5.15 10.32 5.11
N ALA A 182 4.28 9.64 4.36
CA ALA A 182 4.00 8.23 4.59
C ALA A 182 5.23 7.33 4.33
N ASN A 183 5.36 6.26 5.11
CA ASN A 183 6.48 5.35 4.95
C ASN A 183 6.17 4.28 3.91
N LEU A 184 6.94 4.25 2.81
CA LEU A 184 6.80 3.21 1.79
C LEU A 184 7.29 1.86 2.32
N ALA A 185 6.35 0.95 2.60
CA ALA A 185 6.63 -0.37 3.14
C ALA A 185 6.83 -1.45 2.07
N PHE A 186 6.30 -1.25 0.86
CA PHE A 186 6.41 -2.18 -0.26
C PHE A 186 6.16 -1.48 -1.60
N SER A 187 6.90 -1.86 -2.65
CA SER A 187 6.51 -1.58 -4.04
C SER A 187 6.71 -2.83 -4.89
N GLY A 188 5.67 -3.27 -5.60
CA GLY A 188 5.79 -4.48 -6.39
C GLY A 188 4.55 -4.87 -7.18
N ALA A 189 4.57 -6.09 -7.67
CA ALA A 189 3.50 -6.62 -8.52
C ALA A 189 2.22 -6.83 -7.71
N ARG A 190 1.10 -6.35 -8.25
CA ARG A 190 -0.23 -6.44 -7.63
C ARG A 190 -0.60 -7.86 -7.20
N TRP A 191 -0.35 -8.85 -8.06
CA TRP A 191 -0.79 -10.21 -7.83
C TRP A 191 -0.15 -10.83 -6.58
N ARG A 192 1.11 -10.49 -6.26
CA ARG A 192 1.78 -10.94 -5.02
C ARG A 192 1.12 -10.33 -3.80
N LEU A 193 0.90 -9.01 -3.81
CA LEU A 193 0.19 -8.32 -2.74
C LEU A 193 -1.20 -8.91 -2.53
N ARG A 194 -1.95 -9.11 -3.62
CA ARG A 194 -3.30 -9.68 -3.60
C ARG A 194 -3.37 -11.01 -2.84
N ARG A 195 -2.41 -11.92 -3.05
CA ARG A 195 -2.36 -13.21 -2.34
C ARG A 195 -2.23 -13.06 -0.83
N ARG A 196 -1.62 -11.96 -0.36
CA ARG A 196 -1.37 -11.66 1.05
C ARG A 196 -2.48 -10.84 1.72
N LEU A 197 -3.42 -10.30 0.94
CA LEU A 197 -4.57 -9.56 1.46
C LEU A 197 -5.69 -10.50 1.91
N ALA A 198 -6.46 -10.05 2.91
CA ALA A 198 -7.72 -10.68 3.30
C ALA A 198 -8.78 -10.54 2.18
N PRO A 199 -9.80 -11.41 2.12
CA PRO A 199 -10.82 -11.39 1.06
C PRO A 199 -11.53 -10.03 0.86
N PRO A 200 -11.91 -9.28 1.91
CA PRO A 200 -12.51 -7.96 1.70
C PRO A 200 -11.54 -6.95 1.07
N SER A 201 -10.28 -6.91 1.53
CA SER A 201 -9.25 -6.02 0.98
C SER A 201 -8.86 -6.40 -0.46
N ARG A 202 -8.98 -7.69 -0.83
CA ARG A 202 -8.84 -8.16 -2.21
C ARG A 202 -9.91 -7.55 -3.13
N ALA A 203 -11.17 -7.50 -2.68
CA ALA A 203 -12.26 -6.88 -3.44
C ALA A 203 -12.03 -5.38 -3.65
N ALA A 204 -11.57 -4.67 -2.60
CA ALA A 204 -11.17 -3.26 -2.71
C ALA A 204 -10.01 -3.07 -3.70
N LEU A 205 -8.97 -3.91 -3.64
CA LEU A 205 -7.86 -3.88 -4.58
C LEU A 205 -8.33 -4.08 -6.03
N ASP A 206 -9.26 -4.99 -6.27
CA ASP A 206 -9.80 -5.21 -7.62
C ASP A 206 -10.62 -4.00 -8.10
N ALA A 207 -11.38 -3.34 -7.22
CA ALA A 207 -12.09 -2.11 -7.53
C ALA A 207 -11.12 -0.96 -7.89
N ALA A 208 -10.05 -0.78 -7.12
CA ALA A 208 -9.02 0.21 -7.40
C ALA A 208 -8.32 -0.05 -8.73
N VAL A 209 -8.07 -1.31 -9.09
CA VAL A 209 -7.45 -1.68 -10.36
C VAL A 209 -8.35 -1.39 -11.55
N ARG A 210 -9.66 -1.64 -11.43
CA ARG A 210 -10.62 -1.25 -12.47
C ARG A 210 -10.59 0.26 -12.69
N SER A 211 -10.58 1.04 -11.62
CA SER A 211 -10.44 2.50 -11.70
C SER A 211 -9.09 2.92 -12.29
N ALA A 212 -7.98 2.29 -11.89
CA ALA A 212 -6.63 2.66 -12.33
C ALA A 212 -6.33 2.28 -13.79
N ARG A 213 -7.11 1.37 -14.38
CA ARG A 213 -7.06 1.04 -15.81
C ARG A 213 -7.86 2.01 -16.67
N ALA A 214 -8.75 2.78 -16.05
CA ALA A 214 -9.56 3.81 -16.71
C ALA A 214 -8.96 5.22 -16.54
N LEU A 215 -7.77 5.33 -15.95
CA LEU A 215 -6.92 6.52 -15.92
C LEU A 215 -5.97 6.50 -17.11
#